data_AF-A0A1G7H9T3-F1
#
_entry.id   AF-A0A1G7H9T3-F1
#
_cell.length_a   1.000
_cell.length_b   1.000
_cell.length_c   1.000
_cell.angle_alpha   90.00
_cell.angle_beta   90.00
_cell.angle_gamma   90.00
#
_symmetry.space_group_name_H-M   'P 1'
#
loop_
_entity.id
_entity.type
_entity.pdbx_description
1 polymer ?
#
loop_
_entity_poly.entity_id
_entity_poly.type
_entity_poly.pdbx_seq_one_letter_code
_entity_poly.pdbx_strand_id
1 'polypeptide(L)'
;MVLIYVKWLVFLFVVAIGIGLASAAIRRRVSYIGLGLAGTKPTEQARRTMRAIGQTFGQGKLWKDPRSGFMHAVMFYGFLHLQVGALDLIWKGLTGHSLPLPAHHVFIVAQEWTVLMVLTAVLFAVYRRYVERLPRLKRGVEALNCTVLHRRIDGDCHWHHDIRLCARGHEWSWRA
;
A
#
# COMPACT_ATOMS: atom_id res chain seq x y z
N MET A 1 23.26 16.97 29.10
CA MET A 1 21.94 17.63 29.12
C MET A 1 21.57 18.26 27.77
N VAL A 2 22.38 19.13 27.15
CA VAL A 2 22.03 19.76 25.86
C VAL A 2 21.76 18.75 24.73
N LEU A 3 22.59 17.71 24.60
CA LEU A 3 22.48 16.72 23.52
C LEU A 3 21.17 15.91 23.54
N ILE A 4 20.56 15.67 24.71
CA ILE A 4 19.30 14.93 24.80
C ILE A 4 18.14 15.78 24.27
N TYR A 5 18.09 17.06 24.59
CA TYR A 5 17.06 17.98 24.07
C TYR A 5 17.16 18.16 22.56
N VAL A 6 18.39 18.24 22.01
CA VAL A 6 18.60 18.32 20.55
C VAL A 6 18.07 17.06 19.85
N LYS A 7 18.34 15.86 20.39
CA LYS A 7 17.81 14.59 19.84
C LYS A 7 16.29 14.56 19.82
N TRP A 8 15.64 14.95 20.91
CA TRP A 8 14.18 15.01 21.00
C TRP A 8 13.56 16.02 20.04
N LEU A 9 14.17 17.20 19.89
CA LEU A 9 13.68 18.25 19.01
C LEU A 9 13.76 17.80 17.54
N VAL A 10 14.89 17.21 17.13
CA VAL A 10 15.05 16.64 15.78
C VAL A 10 14.07 15.48 15.55
N PHE A 11 13.90 14.58 16.52
CA PHE A 11 12.95 13.48 16.42
C PHE A 11 11.51 13.99 16.23
N LEU A 12 11.06 14.93 17.06
CA LEU A 12 9.71 15.49 16.97
C LEU A 12 9.49 16.23 15.65
N PHE A 13 10.50 16.97 15.17
CA PHE A 13 10.45 17.67 13.89
C PHE A 13 10.26 16.70 12.71
N VAL A 14 11.05 15.62 12.66
CA VAL A 14 10.93 14.59 11.61
C VAL A 14 9.58 13.88 11.67
N VAL A 15 9.11 13.51 12.86
CA VAL A 15 7.79 12.88 13.05
C VAL A 15 6.67 13.82 12.62
N ALA A 16 6.73 15.10 12.98
CA ALA A 16 5.72 16.09 12.60
C ALA A 16 5.64 16.26 11.08
N ILE A 17 6.78 16.34 10.39
CA ILE A 17 6.81 16.39 8.92
C ILE A 17 6.24 15.10 8.32
N GLY A 18 6.63 13.94 8.84
CA GLY A 18 6.13 12.65 8.38
C GLY A 18 4.61 12.53 8.48
N ILE A 19 4.04 12.90 9.62
CA ILE A 19 2.59 12.91 9.86
C ILE A 19 1.91 13.97 8.97
N GLY A 20 2.50 15.15 8.82
CA GLY A 20 2.00 16.22 7.97
C GLY A 20 1.86 15.81 6.51
N LEU A 21 2.90 15.20 5.94
CA LEU A 21 2.88 14.70 4.56
C LEU A 21 1.94 13.51 4.39
N ALA A 22 1.93 12.56 5.33
CA ALA A 22 1.05 11.40 5.26
C ALA A 22 -0.42 11.80 5.34
N SER A 23 -0.77 12.71 6.26
CA SER A 23 -2.14 13.22 6.38
C SER A 23 -2.57 13.99 5.12
N ALA A 24 -1.71 14.81 4.53
CA ALA A 24 -2.00 15.49 3.27
C ALA A 24 -2.24 14.50 2.12
N ALA A 25 -1.42 13.44 2.02
CA ALA A 25 -1.60 12.40 1.02
C ALA A 25 -2.91 11.62 1.20
N ILE A 26 -3.26 11.29 2.44
CA ILE A 26 -4.51 10.60 2.78
C ILE A 26 -5.71 11.47 2.44
N ARG A 27 -5.72 12.75 2.86
CA ARG A 27 -6.82 13.69 2.57
C ARG A 27 -7.10 13.79 1.07
N ARG A 28 -6.05 13.90 0.25
CA ARG A 28 -6.18 13.94 -1.21
C ARG A 28 -6.85 12.67 -1.76
N ARG A 29 -6.40 11.48 -1.32
CA ARG A 29 -6.97 10.19 -1.76
C ARG A 29 -8.43 10.03 -1.32
N VAL A 30 -8.74 10.37 -0.08
CA VAL A 30 -10.11 10.30 0.46
C VAL A 30 -11.03 11.26 -0.29
N SER A 31 -10.55 12.48 -0.62
CA SER A 31 -11.32 13.44 -1.41
C SER A 31 -11.68 12.89 -2.80
N TYR A 32 -10.74 12.25 -3.50
CA TYR A 32 -11.03 11.63 -4.79
C TYR A 32 -12.03 10.47 -4.72
N ILE A 33 -11.97 9.66 -3.66
CA ILE A 33 -12.97 8.59 -3.43
C ILE A 33 -14.35 9.21 -3.15
N GLY A 34 -14.39 10.32 -2.42
CA GLY A 34 -15.62 11.06 -2.10
C GLY A 34 -16.35 11.59 -3.34
N LEU A 35 -15.62 12.01 -4.38
CA LEU A 35 -16.21 12.45 -5.65
C LEU A 35 -17.00 11.34 -6.35
N GLY A 36 -16.56 10.08 -6.23
CA GLY A 36 -17.28 8.90 -6.75
C GLY A 36 -18.43 8.40 -5.86
N LEU A 37 -18.62 9.01 -4.68
CA LEU A 37 -19.64 8.63 -3.68
C LEU A 37 -20.83 9.60 -3.64
N ALA A 38 -20.80 10.68 -4.42
CA ALA A 38 -21.89 11.64 -4.52
C ALA A 38 -23.19 10.92 -4.95
N GLY A 39 -24.15 10.79 -4.02
CA GLY A 39 -25.45 10.16 -4.26
C GLY A 39 -25.63 8.72 -3.71
N THR A 40 -24.62 8.11 -3.10
CA THR A 40 -24.78 6.77 -2.48
C THR A 40 -25.35 6.86 -1.06
N LYS A 41 -26.32 6.00 -0.72
CA LYS A 41 -26.88 5.90 0.63
C LYS A 41 -25.81 5.47 1.66
N PRO A 42 -25.84 5.96 2.90
CA PRO A 42 -24.84 5.61 3.93
C PRO A 42 -24.79 4.11 4.23
N THR A 43 -25.93 3.41 4.12
CA THR A 43 -26.01 1.95 4.25
C THR A 43 -25.24 1.20 3.15
N GLU A 44 -25.26 1.72 1.93
CA GLU A 44 -24.53 1.13 0.80
C GLU A 44 -23.02 1.40 0.90
N GLN A 45 -22.63 2.56 1.43
CA GLN A 45 -21.23 2.89 1.72
C GLN A 45 -20.66 1.94 2.77
N ALA A 46 -21.37 1.72 3.88
CA ALA A 46 -20.97 0.78 4.93
C ALA A 46 -20.82 -0.65 4.38
N ARG A 47 -21.76 -1.11 3.56
CA ARG A 47 -21.71 -2.43 2.92
C ARG A 47 -20.49 -2.59 2.01
N ARG A 48 -20.13 -1.55 1.25
CA ARG A 48 -18.94 -1.55 0.38
C ARG A 48 -17.65 -1.58 1.19
N THR A 49 -17.55 -0.77 2.24
CA THR A 49 -16.38 -0.75 3.13
C THR A 49 -16.19 -2.10 3.81
N MET A 50 -17.27 -2.71 4.31
CA MET A 50 -17.19 -4.02 4.97
C MET A 50 -16.78 -5.13 3.99
N ARG A 51 -17.28 -5.08 2.74
CA ARG A 51 -16.81 -5.97 1.66
C ARG A 51 -15.33 -5.74 1.34
N ALA A 52 -14.88 -4.49 1.27
CA ALA A 52 -13.49 -4.15 1.00
C ALA A 52 -12.56 -4.66 2.12
N ILE A 53 -12.94 -4.47 3.39
CA ILE A 53 -12.21 -4.99 4.55
C ILE A 53 -12.16 -6.52 4.49
N GLY A 54 -13.31 -7.18 4.31
CA GLY A 54 -13.38 -8.64 4.21
C GLY A 54 -12.53 -9.19 3.06
N GLN A 55 -12.50 -8.52 1.91
CA GLN A 55 -11.68 -8.93 0.77
C GLN A 55 -10.18 -8.64 0.96
N THR A 56 -9.83 -7.59 1.72
CA THR A 56 -8.43 -7.23 2.02
C THR A 56 -7.82 -8.19 3.03
N PHE A 57 -8.51 -8.48 4.12
CA PHE A 57 -8.04 -9.43 5.13
C PHE A 57 -8.22 -10.89 4.71
N GLY A 58 -9.29 -11.23 4.00
CA GLY A 58 -9.54 -12.60 3.55
C GLY A 58 -8.81 -12.97 2.25
N GLN A 59 -8.27 -12.00 1.52
CA GLN A 59 -7.59 -12.18 0.23
C GLN A 59 -8.38 -13.05 -0.79
N GLY A 60 -9.71 -13.11 -0.70
CA GLY A 60 -10.52 -14.11 -1.42
C GLY A 60 -10.40 -14.07 -2.95
N LYS A 61 -10.03 -12.92 -3.54
CA LYS A 61 -9.74 -12.83 -4.97
C LYS A 61 -8.40 -13.45 -5.38
N LEU A 62 -7.42 -13.50 -4.48
CA LEU A 62 -6.08 -14.00 -4.77
C LEU A 62 -5.98 -15.53 -4.69
N TRP A 63 -6.93 -16.18 -4.01
CA TRP A 63 -7.04 -17.65 -3.98
C TRP A 63 -7.45 -18.27 -5.32
N LYS A 64 -7.89 -17.46 -6.29
CA LYS A 64 -8.13 -17.91 -7.68
C LYS A 64 -6.86 -18.48 -8.33
N ASP A 65 -5.69 -17.95 -7.97
CA ASP A 65 -4.38 -18.49 -8.34
C ASP A 65 -3.64 -18.92 -7.05
N PRO A 66 -3.71 -20.19 -6.61
CA PRO A 66 -3.23 -20.61 -5.30
C PRO A 66 -1.73 -20.34 -5.08
N ARG A 67 -0.90 -20.48 -6.12
CA ARG A 67 0.53 -20.12 -6.06
C ARG A 67 0.71 -18.62 -5.80
N SER A 68 -0.12 -17.77 -6.40
CA SER A 68 -0.07 -16.31 -6.21
C SER A 68 -0.61 -15.87 -4.86
N GLY A 69 -1.71 -16.50 -4.42
CA GLY A 69 -2.37 -16.19 -3.16
C GLY A 69 -1.48 -16.51 -1.97
N PHE A 70 -0.83 -17.67 -1.96
CA PHE A 70 0.03 -18.07 -0.85
C PHE A 70 1.19 -17.08 -0.64
N MET A 71 1.88 -16.68 -1.71
CA MET A 71 2.93 -15.66 -1.64
C MET A 71 2.43 -14.35 -1.04
N HIS A 72 1.25 -13.89 -1.48
CA HIS A 72 0.70 -12.62 -1.02
C HIS A 72 0.19 -12.67 0.42
N ALA A 73 -0.31 -13.82 0.87
CA ALA A 73 -0.66 -14.03 2.28
C ALA A 73 0.59 -13.93 3.16
N VAL A 74 1.66 -14.65 2.81
CA VAL A 74 2.93 -14.61 3.55
C VAL A 74 3.50 -13.18 3.58
N MET A 75 3.53 -12.48 2.44
CA MET A 75 4.00 -11.09 2.41
C MET A 75 3.11 -10.18 3.26
N PHE A 76 1.77 -10.25 3.12
CA PHE A 76 0.85 -9.37 3.82
C PHE A 76 0.94 -9.53 5.35
N TYR A 77 0.83 -10.77 5.85
CA TYR A 77 0.92 -11.04 7.29
C TYR A 77 2.34 -10.86 7.82
N GLY A 78 3.36 -11.16 7.02
CA GLY A 78 4.75 -10.91 7.38
C GLY A 78 5.04 -9.42 7.55
N PHE A 79 4.63 -8.58 6.59
CA PHE A 79 4.75 -7.12 6.74
C PHE A 79 3.93 -6.59 7.90
N LEU A 80 2.71 -7.10 8.14
CA LEU A 80 1.91 -6.71 9.31
C LEU A 80 2.69 -6.94 10.62
N HIS A 81 3.36 -8.09 10.74
CA HIS A 81 4.20 -8.41 11.90
C HIS A 81 5.44 -7.50 11.99
N LEU A 82 6.12 -7.22 10.86
CA LEU A 82 7.25 -6.27 10.82
C LEU A 82 6.86 -4.86 11.24
N GLN A 83 5.66 -4.38 10.89
CA GLN A 83 5.17 -3.07 11.33
C GLN A 83 4.97 -3.01 12.86
N VAL A 84 4.55 -4.11 13.49
CA VAL A 84 4.47 -4.19 14.97
C VAL A 84 5.88 -4.10 15.58
N GLY A 85 6.88 -4.74 14.98
CA GLY A 85 8.28 -4.62 15.42
C GLY A 85 8.84 -3.21 15.28
N ALA A 86 8.53 -2.52 14.19
CA ALA A 86 8.89 -1.11 14.02
C ALA A 86 8.21 -0.21 15.05
N LEU A 87 6.96 -0.51 15.43
CA LEU A 87 6.24 0.23 16.47
C LEU A 87 6.87 0.03 17.86
N ASP A 88 7.29 -1.19 18.19
CA ASP A 88 8.02 -1.48 19.43
C ASP A 88 9.35 -0.72 19.50
N LEU A 89 10.07 -0.60 18.39
CA LEU A 89 11.32 0.19 18.34
C LEU A 89 11.07 1.68 18.60
N ILE A 90 10.00 2.24 18.02
CA ILE A 90 9.60 3.64 18.28
C ILE A 90 9.22 3.82 19.76
N TRP A 91 8.49 2.86 20.34
CA TRP A 91 8.09 2.90 21.74
C TRP A 91 9.28 2.85 22.70
N LYS A 92 10.24 1.95 22.46
CA LYS A 92 11.51 1.89 23.19
C LYS A 92 12.30 3.18 23.07
N GLY A 93 12.33 3.77 21.87
CA GLY A 93 12.99 5.05 21.62
C GLY A 93 12.39 6.21 22.42
N LEU A 94 11.09 6.17 22.72
CA LEU A 94 10.39 7.19 23.49
C LEU A 94 10.50 7.01 25.01
N THR A 95 10.28 5.79 25.49
CA THR A 95 10.10 5.52 26.93
C THR A 95 11.34 4.94 27.60
N GLY A 96 12.35 4.53 26.81
CA GLY A 96 13.54 3.83 27.32
C GLY A 96 13.25 2.40 27.79
N HIS A 97 11.99 1.98 27.81
CA HIS A 97 11.55 0.65 28.23
C HIS A 97 10.94 -0.09 27.05
N SER A 98 11.21 -1.40 26.97
CA SER A 98 10.47 -2.30 26.07
C SER A 98 9.01 -2.36 26.48
N LEU A 99 8.11 -2.55 25.51
CA LEU A 99 6.72 -2.90 25.80
C LEU A 99 6.72 -4.10 26.79
N PRO A 100 5.94 -4.09 27.88
CA PRO A 100 5.88 -5.18 28.85
C PRO A 100 5.09 -6.37 28.26
N LEU A 101 5.59 -6.88 27.14
CA LEU A 101 5.12 -8.12 26.53
C LEU A 101 5.75 -9.27 27.32
N PRO A 102 4.96 -10.22 27.84
CA PRO A 102 5.45 -11.36 28.62
C PRO A 102 6.37 -12.32 27.84
N ALA A 103 6.67 -12.04 26.57
CA ALA A 103 7.48 -12.87 25.67
C ALA A 103 8.34 -12.05 24.70
N HIS A 104 8.98 -10.97 25.18
CA HIS A 104 9.82 -10.11 24.32
C HIS A 104 10.91 -10.87 23.54
N HIS A 105 11.54 -11.89 24.14
CA HIS A 105 12.54 -12.72 23.48
C HIS A 105 11.92 -13.56 22.33
N VAL A 106 10.73 -14.14 22.55
CA VAL A 106 10.00 -14.89 21.52
C VAL A 106 9.61 -13.97 20.36
N PHE A 107 9.22 -12.73 20.66
CA PHE A 107 8.86 -11.74 19.64
C PHE A 107 10.03 -11.41 18.71
N ILE A 108 11.23 -11.18 19.25
CA ILE A 108 12.42 -10.89 18.43
C ILE A 108 12.79 -12.09 17.55
N VAL A 109 12.79 -13.31 18.12
CA VAL A 109 13.08 -14.53 17.34
C VAL A 109 12.02 -14.75 16.25
N ALA A 110 10.74 -14.55 16.55
CA ALA A 110 9.66 -14.62 15.57
C ALA A 110 9.82 -13.57 14.46
N GLN A 111 10.36 -12.38 14.77
CA GLN A 111 10.62 -11.35 13.79
C GLN A 111 11.75 -11.75 12.82
N GLU A 112 12.81 -12.39 13.31
CA GLU A 112 13.87 -12.92 12.43
C GLU A 112 13.33 -13.96 11.45
N TRP A 113 12.52 -14.91 11.94
CA TRP A 113 11.82 -15.87 11.08
C TRP A 113 10.88 -15.19 10.09
N THR A 114 10.16 -14.16 10.53
CA THR A 114 9.26 -13.41 9.65
C THR A 114 10.03 -12.72 8.52
N VAL A 115 11.17 -12.08 8.83
CA VAL A 115 12.02 -11.45 7.81
C VAL A 115 12.51 -12.50 6.80
N LEU A 116 12.95 -13.67 7.26
CA LEU A 116 13.38 -14.76 6.39
C LEU A 116 12.25 -15.26 5.46
N MET A 117 11.04 -15.43 5.99
CA MET A 117 9.88 -15.84 5.20
C MET A 117 9.50 -14.79 4.15
N VAL A 118 9.45 -13.51 4.55
CA VAL A 118 9.12 -12.40 3.64
C VAL A 118 10.19 -12.26 2.56
N LEU A 119 11.48 -12.36 2.92
CA LEU A 119 12.58 -12.30 1.97
C LEU A 119 12.46 -13.42 0.93
N THR A 120 12.21 -14.65 1.37
CA THR A 120 11.99 -15.80 0.48
C THR A 120 10.77 -15.59 -0.42
N ALA A 121 9.67 -15.05 0.11
CA ALA A 121 8.46 -14.75 -0.65
C ALA A 121 8.70 -13.66 -1.72
N VAL A 122 9.49 -12.63 -1.41
CA VAL A 122 9.87 -11.58 -2.37
C VAL A 122 10.76 -12.15 -3.47
N LEU A 123 11.76 -12.97 -3.13
CA LEU A 123 12.61 -13.65 -4.10
C LEU A 123 11.78 -14.54 -5.04
N PHE A 124 10.82 -15.30 -4.50
CA PHE A 124 9.93 -16.13 -5.30
C PHE A 124 8.98 -15.29 -6.17
N ALA A 125 8.47 -14.17 -5.68
CA ALA A 125 7.64 -13.25 -6.48
C ALA A 125 8.42 -12.64 -7.66
N VAL A 126 9.70 -12.29 -7.43
CA VAL A 126 10.63 -11.84 -8.48
C VAL A 126 10.90 -12.96 -9.47
N TYR A 127 11.24 -14.15 -8.99
CA TYR A 127 11.45 -15.34 -9.83
C TYR A 127 10.24 -15.61 -10.73
N ARG A 128 9.03 -15.66 -10.17
CA ARG A 128 7.79 -15.85 -10.92
C ARG A 128 7.54 -14.73 -11.93
N ARG A 129 7.91 -13.49 -11.62
CA ARG A 129 7.69 -12.34 -12.51
C ARG A 129 8.64 -12.31 -13.71
N TYR A 130 9.89 -12.73 -13.54
CA TYR A 130 10.91 -12.68 -14.60
C TYR A 130 11.06 -14.01 -15.34
N VAL A 131 10.93 -15.15 -14.65
CA VAL A 131 11.19 -16.50 -15.18
C VAL A 131 9.93 -17.20 -15.68
N GLU A 132 8.84 -17.25 -14.90
CA GLU A 132 7.62 -18.02 -15.28
C GLU A 132 6.77 -17.35 -16.39
N ARG A 133 7.21 -16.22 -16.96
CA ARG A 133 6.63 -15.52 -18.12
C ARG A 133 5.09 -15.63 -18.22
N LEU A 134 4.35 -14.98 -17.32
CA LEU A 134 2.89 -14.91 -17.46
C LEU A 134 2.50 -14.16 -18.76
N PRO A 135 1.72 -14.77 -19.67
CA PRO A 135 1.38 -14.20 -20.99
C PRO A 135 0.42 -13.00 -20.95
N ARG A 136 -0.02 -12.54 -19.77
CA ARG A 136 -1.02 -11.45 -19.64
C ARG A 136 -0.46 -10.03 -19.54
N LEU A 137 0.85 -9.83 -19.34
CA LEU A 137 1.42 -8.51 -19.05
C LEU A 137 2.26 -8.00 -20.24
N LYS A 138 1.76 -6.97 -20.95
CA LYS A 138 2.52 -6.29 -22.01
C LYS A 138 3.81 -5.72 -21.41
N ARG A 139 4.95 -6.22 -21.89
CA ARG A 139 6.29 -5.71 -21.57
C ARG A 139 6.68 -4.74 -22.69
N GLY A 140 6.19 -3.51 -22.61
CA GLY A 140 6.52 -2.45 -23.56
C GLY A 140 7.11 -1.26 -22.84
N VAL A 141 8.27 -0.79 -23.30
CA VAL A 141 8.83 0.54 -23.00
C VAL A 141 7.93 1.69 -23.49
N GLU A 142 6.87 1.40 -24.26
CA GLU A 142 5.86 2.35 -24.73
C GLU A 142 5.01 2.99 -23.62
N ALA A 143 4.96 2.40 -22.41
CA ALA A 143 4.33 3.06 -21.27
C ALA A 143 5.12 4.29 -20.77
N LEU A 144 6.39 4.43 -21.16
CA LEU A 144 7.26 5.53 -20.74
C LEU A 144 7.03 6.80 -21.57
N ASN A 145 6.65 6.67 -22.86
CA ASN A 145 6.47 7.82 -23.75
C ASN A 145 5.17 8.60 -23.49
N CYS A 146 4.12 7.95 -22.96
CA CYS A 146 2.87 8.66 -22.63
C CYS A 146 2.98 9.55 -21.38
N THR A 147 3.96 9.34 -20.51
CA THR A 147 4.16 10.22 -19.34
C THR A 147 4.98 11.48 -19.69
N VAL A 148 5.75 11.44 -20.78
CA VAL A 148 6.52 12.60 -21.26
C VAL A 148 5.66 13.54 -22.11
N LEU A 149 4.68 13.03 -22.85
CA LEU A 149 3.81 13.87 -23.68
C LEU A 149 2.69 14.60 -22.91
N HIS A 150 2.42 14.22 -21.66
CA HIS A 150 1.36 14.84 -20.84
C HIS A 150 1.83 16.04 -19.98
N ARG A 151 3.06 16.56 -20.21
CA ARG A 151 3.56 17.78 -19.52
C ARG A 151 3.70 19.00 -20.45
N ARG A 152 3.12 18.96 -21.66
CA ARG A 152 3.15 20.07 -22.63
C ARG A 152 1.79 20.46 -23.21
N ILE A 153 0.68 20.02 -22.60
CA ILE A 153 -0.66 20.52 -22.97
C ILE A 153 -1.45 20.80 -21.69
N ASP A 154 -0.98 21.78 -20.91
CA ASP A 154 -1.82 22.59 -20.02
C ASP A 154 -2.01 23.92 -20.74
N GLY A 155 -2.91 23.95 -21.73
CA GLY A 155 -3.10 25.12 -22.60
C GLY A 155 -4.54 25.32 -23.06
N ASP A 156 -5.28 24.27 -23.39
CA ASP A 156 -6.64 24.43 -23.94
C ASP A 156 -7.63 23.41 -23.37
N CYS A 157 -8.19 23.76 -22.21
CA CYS A 157 -9.41 23.14 -21.69
C CYS A 157 -10.63 23.68 -22.43
N HIS A 158 -10.89 23.21 -23.65
CA HIS A 158 -12.19 23.34 -24.29
C HIS A 158 -13.08 22.14 -23.91
N TRP A 159 -13.64 22.23 -22.71
CA TRP A 159 -14.73 21.40 -22.22
C TRP A 159 -15.96 21.58 -23.11
N HIS A 160 -16.44 20.55 -23.81
CA HIS A 160 -17.86 20.15 -23.70
C HIS A 160 -18.32 18.91 -24.47
N HIS A 161 -17.52 18.26 -25.33
CA HIS A 161 -18.14 17.34 -26.29
C HIS A 161 -17.40 16.05 -26.67
N ASP A 162 -16.70 15.36 -25.75
CA ASP A 162 -16.45 13.94 -25.99
C ASP A 162 -16.09 13.06 -24.78
N ILE A 163 -17.09 12.77 -23.93
CA ILE A 163 -16.97 11.69 -22.93
C ILE A 163 -17.17 10.29 -23.58
N ARG A 164 -17.66 10.20 -24.83
CA ARG A 164 -17.99 8.92 -25.46
C ARG A 164 -16.81 8.27 -26.21
N LEU A 165 -15.81 9.04 -26.65
CA LEU A 165 -14.61 8.47 -27.29
C LEU A 165 -13.64 7.81 -26.30
N CYS A 166 -13.56 8.26 -25.05
CA CYS A 166 -12.78 7.58 -24.01
C CYS A 166 -13.39 6.24 -23.55
N ALA A 167 -14.68 5.99 -23.85
CA ALA A 167 -15.41 4.79 -23.43
C ALA A 167 -15.28 3.59 -24.38
N ARG A 168 -14.62 3.72 -25.55
CA ARG A 168 -14.54 2.64 -26.57
C ARG A 168 -13.12 2.19 -26.94
N GLY A 169 -12.15 2.33 -26.03
CA GLY A 169 -10.75 2.03 -26.35
C GLY A 169 -10.04 1.01 -25.47
N HIS A 170 -10.56 0.67 -24.29
CA HIS A 170 -9.84 -0.22 -23.37
C HIS A 170 -10.81 -0.88 -22.38
N GLU A 171 -11.40 -2.00 -22.78
CA GLU A 171 -11.88 -3.01 -21.83
C GLU A 171 -10.66 -3.51 -21.03
N TRP A 172 -10.31 -2.80 -19.96
CA TRP A 172 -9.52 -3.36 -18.89
C TRP A 172 -10.41 -4.41 -18.22
N SER A 173 -10.29 -5.65 -18.67
CA SER A 173 -10.94 -6.80 -18.05
C SER A 173 -10.40 -6.99 -16.63
N TRP A 174 -10.94 -6.23 -15.67
CA TRP A 174 -10.89 -6.54 -14.24
C TRP A 174 -11.92 -7.62 -13.89
N ARG A 175 -12.05 -8.63 -14.76
CA ARG A 175 -12.67 -9.91 -14.43
C ARG A 175 -11.63 -10.67 -13.61
N ALA A 176 -11.76 -10.54 -12.30
CA ALA A 176 -11.35 -11.60 -11.40
C ALA A 176 -12.42 -12.68 -11.49
#